data_AF-A0A1Q8ZDL4-F1
#
_entry.id   AF-A0A1Q8ZDL4-F1
#
_cell.length_a   1.000
_cell.length_b   1.000
_cell.length_c   1.000
_cell.angle_alpha   90.00
_cell.angle_beta   90.00
_cell.angle_gamma   90.00
#
_symmetry.space_group_name_H-M   'P 1'
#
loop_
_entity.id
_entity.type
_entity.pdbx_description
1 polymer ?
#
loop_
_entity_poly.entity_id
_entity_poly.type
_entity_poly.pdbx_seq_one_letter_code
_entity_poly.pdbx_strand_id
1 'polypeptide(L)' 'MKGRKRTKGQPAIHDEFKERFNLTLTRTGVQGLDTLAESLGLSRSEFVEQIGRGLIPIVSDLNRAQALDVPSGRG' A
#
# COMPACT_ATOMS: atom_id res chain seq x y z
N MET A 1 -14.43 14.22 -25.47
CA MET A 1 -14.22 14.46 -24.01
C MET A 1 -13.17 15.55 -23.84
N LYS A 2 -13.50 16.69 -23.22
CA LYS A 2 -12.57 17.83 -23.04
C LYS A 2 -11.84 17.68 -21.71
N GLY A 3 -10.53 17.44 -21.78
CA GLY A 3 -9.64 17.37 -20.61
C GLY A 3 -9.43 18.72 -19.93
N ARG A 4 -9.18 18.67 -18.60
CA ARG A 4 -8.55 19.67 -17.69
C ARG A 4 -8.81 19.19 -16.24
N LYS A 5 -7.89 19.22 -15.28
CA LYS A 5 -6.54 19.80 -15.14
C LYS A 5 -5.70 18.85 -14.28
N ARG A 6 -4.46 18.62 -14.70
CA ARG A 6 -3.38 18.09 -13.85
C ARG A 6 -3.17 19.05 -12.68
N THR A 7 -3.11 18.55 -11.46
CA THR A 7 -2.65 19.34 -10.31
C THR A 7 -1.19 19.70 -10.55
N LYS A 8 -0.88 20.99 -10.54
CA LYS A 8 0.43 21.55 -10.82
C LYS A 8 1.43 21.06 -9.76
N GLY A 9 2.38 20.20 -10.13
CA GLY A 9 3.55 19.89 -9.28
C GLY A 9 4.00 18.44 -9.18
N GLN A 10 3.25 17.45 -9.70
CA GLN A 10 3.73 16.06 -9.73
C GLN A 10 3.82 15.55 -11.16
N PRO A 11 4.95 14.92 -11.56
CA PRO A 11 5.00 14.17 -12.79
C PRO A 11 3.86 13.16 -12.76
N ALA A 12 3.10 13.04 -13.84
CA ALA A 12 2.33 11.83 -14.06
C ALA A 12 3.37 10.73 -14.26
N ILE A 13 3.74 10.02 -13.19
CA ILE A 13 4.86 9.06 -13.23
C ILE A 13 4.51 7.88 -14.16
N HIS A 14 3.24 7.67 -14.46
CA HIS A 14 2.77 6.52 -15.22
C HIS A 14 1.74 6.99 -16.27
N ASP A 15 1.94 6.58 -17.54
CA ASP A 15 1.09 6.91 -18.70
C ASP A 15 -0.32 6.27 -18.65
N GLU A 16 -0.86 6.06 -17.45
CA GLU A 16 -2.13 5.41 -17.17
C GLU A 16 -3.11 6.40 -16.52
N PHE A 17 -4.36 6.39 -16.97
CA PHE A 17 -5.41 7.18 -16.34
C PHE A 17 -5.97 6.44 -15.13
N LYS A 18 -6.01 7.09 -13.96
CA LYS A 18 -6.66 6.53 -12.77
C LYS A 18 -8.15 6.26 -13.07
N GLU A 19 -8.58 5.02 -12.87
CA GLU A 19 -9.98 4.61 -12.90
C GLU A 19 -10.56 4.49 -11.47
N ARG A 20 -11.89 4.40 -11.34
CA ARG A 20 -12.54 4.20 -10.04
C ARG A 20 -12.69 2.72 -9.73
N PHE A 21 -12.08 2.28 -8.63
CA PHE A 21 -12.25 0.94 -8.07
C PHE A 21 -12.93 1.04 -6.70
N ASN A 22 -13.82 0.08 -6.41
CA ASN A 22 -14.51 -0.01 -5.12
C ASN A 22 -13.88 -1.11 -4.27
N LEU A 23 -13.63 -0.84 -2.98
CA LEU A 23 -13.13 -1.79 -2.00
C LEU A 23 -14.08 -1.83 -0.79
N THR A 24 -14.48 -3.02 -0.38
CA THR A 24 -15.26 -3.22 0.84
C THR A 24 -14.32 -3.52 1.99
N LEU A 25 -14.34 -2.66 3.01
CA LEU A 25 -13.45 -2.75 4.18
C LEU A 25 -14.26 -2.51 5.45
N THR A 26 -13.78 -3.02 6.58
CA THR A 26 -14.32 -2.66 7.89
C THR A 26 -14.03 -1.19 8.20
N ARG A 27 -14.81 -0.59 9.11
CA ARG A 27 -14.56 0.77 9.58
C ARG A 27 -13.14 0.93 10.15
N THR A 28 -12.69 -0.05 10.93
CA THR A 28 -11.33 -0.08 11.49
C THR A 28 -10.26 -0.13 10.39
N GLY A 29 -10.47 -0.94 9.34
CA GLY A 29 -9.55 -0.99 8.21
C GLY A 29 -9.42 0.36 7.49
N VAL A 30 -10.54 1.04 7.26
CA VAL A 30 -10.55 2.38 6.66
C VAL A 30 -9.79 3.39 7.51
N GLN A 31 -10.05 3.42 8.83
CA GLN A 31 -9.36 4.34 9.75
C GLN A 31 -7.86 4.07 9.81
N GLY A 32 -7.44 2.81 9.82
CA GLY A 32 -6.03 2.44 9.77
C GLY A 32 -5.34 2.94 8.50
N LEU A 33 -6.00 2.79 7.34
CA LEU A 33 -5.48 3.32 6.08
C LEU A 33 -5.36 4.85 6.09
N ASP A 34 -6.35 5.55 6.67
CA ASP A 34 -6.32 7.00 6.79
C ASP A 34 -5.15 7.48 7.66
N THR A 35 -5.00 6.92 8.85
CA THR A 35 -3.91 7.28 9.76
C THR A 35 -2.54 7.03 9.12
N LEU A 36 -2.35 5.91 8.43
CA LEU A 36 -1.10 5.60 7.75
C LEU A 36 -0.84 6.57 6.58
N ALA A 37 -1.85 6.84 5.76
CA ALA A 37 -1.72 7.77 4.64
C ALA A 37 -1.41 9.20 5.12
N GLU A 38 -2.12 9.69 6.16
CA GLU A 38 -1.88 10.99 6.78
C GLU A 38 -0.46 11.12 7.33
N SER A 39 0.07 10.07 7.96
CA SER A 39 1.44 10.06 8.48
C SER A 39 2.52 10.24 7.40
N LEU A 40 2.19 9.92 6.15
CA LEU A 40 3.04 10.07 4.97
C LEU A 40 2.70 11.30 4.13
N GLY A 41 1.70 12.10 4.54
CA GLY A 41 1.21 13.25 3.77
C GLY A 41 0.52 12.86 2.46
N LEU A 42 -0.04 11.64 2.39
CA LEU A 42 -0.70 11.08 1.21
C LEU A 42 -2.21 11.04 1.39
N SER A 43 -2.95 11.01 0.28
CA SER A 43 -4.35 10.59 0.31
C SER A 43 -4.44 9.07 0.44
N ARG A 44 -5.58 8.55 0.92
CA ARG A 44 -5.82 7.10 1.01
C ARG A 44 -5.62 6.38 -0.32
N SER A 45 -6.13 6.94 -1.42
CA SER A 45 -6.02 6.32 -2.74
C SER A 45 -4.59 6.35 -3.27
N GLU A 46 -3.83 7.40 -2.98
CA GLU A 46 -2.41 7.47 -3.33
C GLU A 46 -1.57 6.48 -2.51
N PHE A 47 -1.86 6.35 -1.22
CA PHE A 47 -1.24 5.34 -0.36
C PHE A 47 -1.47 3.91 -0.86
N VAL A 48 -2.72 3.57 -1.20
CA VAL A 48 -3.06 2.25 -1.78
C VAL A 48 -2.38 2.03 -3.12
N GLU A 49 -2.29 3.05 -3.97
CA GLU A 49 -1.59 2.95 -5.26
C GLU A 49 -0.09 2.73 -5.09
N GLN A 50 0.56 3.44 -4.17
CA GLN A 50 1.98 3.25 -3.87
C GLN A 50 2.27 1.86 -3.32
N ILE A 51 1.39 1.29 -2.49
CA ILE A 51 1.48 -0.12 -2.08
C ILE A 51 1.36 -1.04 -3.29
N GLY A 52 0.31 -0.87 -4.12
CA GLY A 52 0.07 -1.72 -5.29
C GLY A 52 1.19 -1.66 -6.34
N ARG A 53 1.88 -0.52 -6.44
CA ARG A 53 3.05 -0.32 -7.32
C ARG A 53 4.38 -0.73 -6.67
N GLY A 54 4.38 -1.20 -5.42
CA GLY A 54 5.59 -1.62 -4.70
C GLY A 54 6.50 -0.46 -4.25
N LEU A 55 6.00 0.78 -4.27
CA LEU A 55 6.71 1.95 -3.77
C LEU A 55 6.70 2.02 -2.24
N ILE A 56 5.66 1.44 -1.62
CA ILE A 56 5.60 1.19 -0.17
C ILE A 56 5.68 -0.32 0.06
N PRO A 57 6.70 -0.82 0.78
CA PRO A 57 6.92 -2.26 0.90
C PRO A 57 5.95 -2.98 1.84
N ILE A 58 5.39 -4.05 1.28
CA ILE A 58 4.89 -5.31 1.86
C ILE A 58 5.77 -6.05 2.88
N VAL A 59 6.07 -5.55 4.09
CA VAL A 59 6.80 -6.38 5.07
C VAL A 59 5.83 -7.34 5.78
N SER A 60 6.03 -8.64 5.61
CA SER A 60 5.28 -9.68 6.32
C SER A 60 6.24 -10.64 7.02
N ASP A 61 5.90 -11.05 8.23
CA ASP A 61 6.70 -11.98 9.05
C ASP A 61 6.53 -13.45 8.63
N LEU A 62 6.18 -13.72 7.36
CA LEU A 62 5.88 -15.07 6.85
C LEU A 62 7.04 -16.07 6.98
N ASN A 63 8.24 -15.62 7.37
CA ASN A 63 9.42 -16.47 7.60
C ASN A 63 9.70 -16.81 9.07
N ARG A 64 8.88 -16.38 10.04
CA ARG A 64 9.14 -16.69 11.48
C ARG A 64 8.85 -18.15 11.87
N ALA A 65 8.15 -18.90 11.02
CA ALA A 65 7.76 -20.29 11.29
C ALA A 65 8.79 -21.36 10.86
N GLN A 66 9.89 -20.99 10.19
CA GLN A 66 10.92 -21.95 9.75
C GLN A 66 12.16 -22.02 10.66
N ALA A 67 12.25 -21.17 11.68
CA ALA A 67 13.43 -21.04 12.53
C ALA A 67 13.36 -21.80 13.87
N LEU A 68 12.27 -22.55 14.13
CA LEU A 68 12.09 -23.29 15.39
C LEU A 68 12.15 -24.82 15.26
N ASP A 69 12.47 -25.35 14.08
CA ASP A 69 12.58 -26.80 13.85
C ASP A 69 14.03 -27.28 13.75
N VAL A 70 14.88 -26.81 14.66
CA VAL A 70 16.16 -27.48 14.94
C VAL A 70 15.93 -28.38 16.16
N PRO A 71 15.69 -29.70 15.98
CA PRO A 71 15.87 -30.62 17.08
C PRO A 71 17.35 -30.56 17.46
N SER A 72 17.62 -30.08 18.67
CA SER A 72 18.92 -30.20 19.31
C SER A 72 19.17 -31.67 19.62
N GLY A 73 19.56 -32.42 18.59
CA GLY A 73 20.11 -33.75 18.75
C GLY A 73 21.45 -33.64 19.46
N ARG A 74 21.45 -33.92 20.78
CA ARG A 74 22.66 -34.36 21.45
C ARG A 74 22.92 -35.81 21.03
N GLY A 75 24.04 -36.03 20.37
CA GLY A 75 24.71 -37.31 20.21
C GLY A 75 26.16 -37.11 20.60
#